data_AF-A0A5F2GJS5-F1
#
_entry.id   AF-A0A5F2GJS5-F1
#
_cell.length_a   1.000
_cell.length_b   1.000
_cell.length_c   1.000
_cell.angle_alpha   90.00
_cell.angle_beta   90.00
_cell.angle_gamma   90.00
#
_symmetry.space_group_name_H-M   'P 1'
#
loop_
_entity.id
_entity.type
_entity.pdbx_description
1 polymer ?
#
loop_
_entity_poly.entity_id
_entity_poly.type
_entity_poly.pdbx_seq_one_letter_code
_entity_poly.pdbx_strand_id
1 'polypeptide(L)'
;MSLHPERADETRMQAYSVFAPVLINSLAQKLARHQGMKELDRLETSLIRLVEEMNVAAPESEVMKEFAIELIVSTLRNVREHPDAKQDLEEIEGRRAEGRSEDPDTLEEQLQSGLEDSFPASDPPAVVSTAITGGSKDIVGTDEVLRRKKEASARRQEKQES
;
A
#
# COMPACT_ATOMS: atom_id res chain seq x y z
N MET A 1 27.55 -4.78 -35.79
CA MET A 1 28.66 -4.29 -34.93
C MET A 1 28.99 -5.38 -33.94
N SER A 2 30.08 -6.11 -34.13
CA SER A 2 30.58 -7.06 -33.13
C SER A 2 31.51 -6.29 -32.18
N LEU A 3 31.15 -6.22 -30.90
CA LEU A 3 32.06 -5.73 -29.86
C LEU A 3 33.23 -6.70 -29.74
N HIS A 4 34.44 -6.16 -29.57
CA HIS A 4 35.61 -6.96 -29.22
C HIS A 4 35.34 -7.71 -27.91
N PRO A 5 35.75 -8.98 -27.74
CA PRO A 5 35.37 -9.81 -26.58
C PRO A 5 35.67 -9.15 -25.23
N GLU A 6 36.84 -8.52 -25.06
CA GLU A 6 37.18 -7.78 -23.84
C GLU A 6 36.23 -6.59 -23.57
N ARG A 7 35.88 -5.84 -24.62
CA ARG A 7 34.89 -4.74 -24.51
C ARG A 7 33.50 -5.27 -24.21
N ALA A 8 33.16 -6.47 -24.70
CA ALA A 8 31.88 -7.10 -24.41
C ALA A 8 31.78 -7.51 -22.94
N ASP A 9 32.87 -8.00 -22.34
CA ASP A 9 32.91 -8.37 -20.93
C ASP A 9 32.86 -7.14 -20.00
N GLU A 10 33.60 -6.08 -20.33
CA GLU A 10 33.51 -4.79 -19.63
C GLU A 10 32.10 -4.21 -19.72
N THR A 11 31.52 -4.19 -20.91
CA THR A 11 30.15 -3.70 -21.13
C THR A 11 29.13 -4.54 -20.35
N ARG A 12 29.33 -5.86 -20.27
CA ARG A 12 28.46 -6.75 -19.48
C ARG A 12 28.56 -6.44 -18.00
N MET A 13 29.77 -6.25 -17.48
CA MET A 13 29.97 -5.89 -16.08
C MET A 13 29.29 -4.55 -15.75
N GLN A 14 29.47 -3.54 -16.61
CA GLN A 14 28.80 -2.25 -16.48
C GLN A 14 27.27 -2.37 -16.50
N ALA A 15 26.72 -3.19 -17.40
CA ALA A 15 25.29 -3.43 -17.46
C ALA A 15 24.77 -4.06 -16.15
N TYR A 16 25.48 -5.02 -15.58
CA TYR A 16 25.10 -5.59 -14.27
C TYR A 16 25.17 -4.56 -13.15
N SER A 17 26.24 -3.78 -13.07
CA SER A 17 26.37 -2.74 -12.02
C SER A 17 25.27 -1.68 -12.09
N VAL A 18 24.80 -1.32 -13.30
CA VAL A 18 23.76 -0.29 -13.48
C VAL A 18 22.35 -0.86 -13.32
N PHE A 19 22.05 -1.97 -14.01
CA PHE A 19 20.68 -2.45 -14.14
C PHE A 19 20.29 -3.48 -13.07
N ALA A 20 21.23 -4.29 -12.56
CA ALA A 20 20.87 -5.34 -11.61
C ALA A 20 20.19 -4.79 -10.33
N PRO A 21 20.68 -3.73 -9.67
CA PRO A 21 20.02 -3.18 -8.49
C PRO A 21 18.59 -2.71 -8.79
N VAL A 22 18.40 -2.03 -9.93
CA VAL A 22 17.09 -1.50 -10.34
C VAL A 22 16.10 -2.63 -10.65
N LEU A 23 16.57 -3.66 -11.35
CA LEU A 23 15.75 -4.83 -11.69
C LEU A 23 15.37 -5.63 -10.45
N ILE A 24 16.33 -5.88 -9.55
CA ILE A 24 16.09 -6.59 -8.28
C ILE A 24 15.05 -5.84 -7.45
N ASN A 25 15.21 -4.52 -7.29
CA ASN A 25 14.25 -3.70 -6.55
C ASN A 25 12.86 -3.73 -7.20
N SER A 26 12.76 -3.59 -8.53
CA SER A 26 11.46 -3.64 -9.23
C SER A 26 10.77 -5.00 -9.07
N LEU A 27 11.54 -6.09 -9.14
CA LEU A 27 11.03 -7.45 -8.94
C LEU A 27 10.54 -7.65 -7.50
N ALA A 28 11.32 -7.21 -6.51
CA ALA A 28 10.95 -7.30 -5.10
C ALA A 28 9.68 -6.49 -4.79
N GLN A 29 9.53 -5.29 -5.36
CA GLN A 29 8.30 -4.50 -5.23
C GLN A 29 7.09 -5.20 -5.83
N LYS A 30 7.23 -5.80 -7.03
CA LYS A 30 6.14 -6.57 -7.65
C LYS A 30 5.77 -7.78 -6.80
N LEU A 31 6.75 -8.49 -6.25
CA LEU A 31 6.50 -9.62 -5.36
C LEU A 31 5.73 -9.19 -4.12
N ALA A 32 6.17 -8.13 -3.44
CA ALA A 32 5.53 -7.59 -2.25
C ALA A 32 4.07 -7.15 -2.51
N ARG A 33 3.80 -6.53 -3.67
CA ARG A 33 2.44 -6.17 -4.10
C ARG A 33 1.49 -7.36 -4.23
N HIS A 34 1.99 -8.52 -4.65
CA HIS A 34 1.13 -9.68 -4.93
C HIS A 34 1.05 -10.66 -3.74
N GLN A 35 2.19 -10.94 -3.11
CA GLN A 35 2.32 -12.05 -2.16
C GLN A 35 2.21 -11.63 -0.69
N GLY A 36 2.38 -10.35 -0.36
CA GLY A 36 2.34 -9.87 1.04
C GLY A 36 3.68 -10.00 1.76
N MET A 37 3.71 -9.62 3.04
CA MET A 37 4.96 -9.41 3.80
C MET A 37 5.61 -10.72 4.26
N LYS A 38 4.79 -11.72 4.63
CA LYS A 38 5.28 -13.04 5.05
C LYS A 38 6.15 -13.74 4.00
N GLU A 39 5.78 -13.64 2.72
CA GLU A 39 6.58 -14.22 1.63
C GLU A 39 7.86 -13.44 1.37
N LEU A 40 7.85 -12.13 1.65
CA LEU A 40 9.05 -11.29 1.57
C LEU A 40 10.09 -11.67 2.63
N ASP A 41 9.66 -12.00 3.84
CA ASP A 41 10.55 -12.45 4.93
C ASP A 41 11.17 -13.83 4.63
N ARG A 42 10.39 -14.73 4.03
CA ARG A 42 10.90 -16.03 3.55
C ARG A 42 11.92 -15.84 2.44
N LEU A 43 11.65 -14.93 1.50
CA LEU A 43 12.57 -14.59 0.44
C LEU A 43 13.89 -14.03 1.01
N GLU A 44 13.82 -13.10 1.96
CA GLU A 44 15.01 -12.54 2.63
C GLU A 44 15.90 -13.65 3.19
N THR A 45 15.31 -14.51 4.02
CA THR A 45 16.02 -15.60 4.68
C THR A 45 16.65 -16.57 3.66
N SER A 46 15.90 -16.90 2.59
CA SER A 46 16.38 -17.78 1.54
C SER A 46 17.55 -17.18 0.74
N LEU A 47 17.53 -15.88 0.48
CA LEU A 47 18.58 -15.19 -0.28
C LEU A 47 19.85 -15.02 0.55
N ILE A 48 19.72 -14.67 1.83
CA ILE A 48 20.87 -14.58 2.76
C ILE A 48 21.57 -15.93 2.84
N ARG A 49 20.80 -17.01 3.08
CA ARG A 49 21.34 -18.37 3.14
C ARG A 49 22.03 -18.77 1.84
N LEU A 50 21.46 -18.43 0.69
CA LEU A 50 22.07 -18.70 -0.62
C LEU A 50 23.45 -18.02 -0.74
N VAL A 51 23.56 -16.75 -0.31
CA VAL A 51 24.83 -16.01 -0.34
C VAL A 51 25.86 -16.61 0.62
N GLU A 52 25.44 -16.98 1.82
CA GLU A 52 26.30 -17.63 2.81
C GLU A 52 26.87 -18.96 2.30
N GLU A 53 26.01 -19.81 1.72
CA GLU A 53 26.37 -21.14 1.19
C GLU A 53 27.17 -21.07 -0.13
N MET A 54 27.18 -19.93 -0.82
CA MET A 54 27.87 -19.79 -2.11
C MET A 54 29.40 -19.85 -1.94
N ASN A 55 30.04 -20.75 -2.67
CA ASN A 55 31.51 -20.83 -2.71
C ASN A 55 32.06 -19.90 -3.79
N VAL A 56 32.64 -18.77 -3.39
CA VAL A 56 33.21 -17.78 -4.30
C VAL A 56 34.73 -17.90 -4.24
N ALA A 57 35.35 -18.26 -5.37
CA ALA A 57 36.80 -18.35 -5.51
C ALA A 57 37.44 -16.96 -5.73
N ALA A 58 37.25 -16.06 -4.77
CA ALA A 58 37.83 -14.72 -4.74
C ALA A 58 38.49 -14.44 -3.39
N PRO A 59 39.63 -13.73 -3.34
CA PRO A 59 40.29 -13.41 -2.06
C PRO A 59 39.39 -12.63 -1.10
N GLU A 60 38.50 -11.80 -1.63
CA GLU A 60 37.57 -10.96 -0.87
C GLU A 60 36.17 -11.60 -0.75
N SER A 61 36.04 -12.93 -0.88
CA SER A 61 34.74 -13.62 -0.91
C SER A 61 33.84 -13.29 0.28
N GLU A 62 34.40 -13.22 1.49
CA GLU A 62 33.64 -12.92 2.71
C GLU A 62 33.08 -11.48 2.68
N VAL A 63 33.90 -10.52 2.29
CA VAL A 63 33.49 -9.12 2.14
C VAL A 63 32.43 -8.97 1.03
N MET A 64 32.58 -9.70 -0.08
CA MET A 64 31.58 -9.71 -1.15
C MET A 64 30.23 -10.26 -0.65
N LYS A 65 30.24 -11.29 0.20
CA LYS A 65 29.03 -11.85 0.81
C LYS A 65 28.37 -10.85 1.74
N GLU A 66 29.13 -10.15 2.58
CA GLU A 66 28.60 -9.09 3.45
C GLU A 66 27.88 -8.00 2.65
N PHE A 67 28.51 -7.48 1.59
CA PHE A 67 27.87 -6.49 0.72
C PHE A 67 26.65 -7.02 -0.02
N ALA A 68 26.65 -8.30 -0.41
CA ALA A 68 25.48 -8.93 -1.02
C ALA A 68 24.32 -9.07 -0.03
N ILE A 69 24.61 -9.42 1.23
CA ILE A 69 23.61 -9.47 2.32
C ILE A 69 23.08 -8.06 2.60
N GLU A 70 23.94 -7.04 2.67
CA GLU A 70 23.52 -5.65 2.82
C GLU A 70 22.58 -5.20 1.69
N LEU A 71 22.90 -5.56 0.43
CA LEU A 71 22.05 -5.27 -0.71
C LEU A 71 20.67 -5.94 -0.58
N ILE A 72 20.62 -7.20 -0.11
CA ILE A 72 19.35 -7.90 0.12
C ILE A 72 18.53 -7.17 1.19
N VAL A 73 19.10 -6.95 2.36
CA VAL A 73 18.41 -6.34 3.51
C VAL A 73 17.92 -4.93 3.16
N SER A 74 18.77 -4.11 2.53
CA SER A 74 18.41 -2.75 2.14
C SER A 74 17.31 -2.71 1.07
N THR A 75 17.38 -3.59 0.06
CA THR A 75 16.34 -3.68 -0.97
C THR A 75 15.00 -4.05 -0.35
N LEU A 76 14.96 -5.09 0.49
CA LEU A 76 13.70 -5.57 1.07
C LEU A 76 13.12 -4.59 2.08
N ARG A 77 13.97 -3.89 2.85
CA ARG A 77 13.54 -2.77 3.68
C ARG A 77 12.88 -1.66 2.85
N ASN A 78 13.50 -1.22 1.76
CA ASN A 78 12.94 -0.17 0.89
C ASN A 78 11.60 -0.59 0.28
N VAL A 79 11.45 -1.88 -0.05
CA VAL A 79 10.19 -2.44 -0.55
C VAL A 79 9.10 -2.43 0.51
N ARG A 80 9.42 -2.78 1.76
CA ARG A 80 8.47 -2.74 2.89
C ARG A 80 7.99 -1.32 3.21
N GLU A 81 8.87 -0.34 3.08
CA GLU A 81 8.55 1.08 3.28
C GLU A 81 7.76 1.70 2.11
N HIS A 82 7.58 0.98 0.99
CA HIS A 82 6.90 1.51 -0.19
C HIS A 82 5.37 1.56 -0.01
N PRO A 83 4.68 2.67 -0.36
CA PRO A 83 3.24 2.84 -0.14
C PRO A 83 2.37 1.80 -0.86
N ASP A 84 2.82 1.33 -2.03
CA ASP A 84 2.11 0.29 -2.79
C ASP A 84 2.36 -1.13 -2.27
N ALA A 85 3.17 -1.33 -1.22
CA ALA A 85 3.40 -2.67 -0.69
C ALA A 85 2.12 -3.20 -0.05
N LYS A 86 1.75 -4.45 -0.37
CA LYS A 86 0.53 -5.07 0.15
C LYS A 86 0.67 -5.20 1.66
N GLN A 87 -0.05 -4.37 2.39
CA GLN A 87 -0.24 -4.58 3.83
C GLN A 87 -0.99 -5.90 3.97
N ASP A 88 -0.44 -6.83 4.75
CA ASP A 88 -1.14 -8.07 5.05
C ASP A 88 -2.49 -7.67 5.67
N LEU A 89 -3.59 -8.06 5.03
CA LEU A 89 -4.91 -7.81 5.57
C LEU A 89 -4.96 -8.51 6.93
N GLU A 90 -5.14 -7.73 7.99
CA GLU A 90 -5.44 -8.27 9.31
C GLU A 90 -6.58 -9.28 9.20
N GLU A 91 -6.45 -10.39 9.92
CA GLU A 91 -7.47 -11.43 9.96
C GLU A 91 -8.84 -10.81 10.30
N ILE A 92 -9.79 -10.98 9.37
CA ILE A 92 -11.12 -10.36 9.46
C ILE A 92 -11.87 -10.84 10.72
N GLU A 93 -11.48 -12.01 11.24
CA GLU A 93 -12.03 -12.63 12.44
C GLU A 93 -11.93 -11.73 13.68
N GLY A 94 -10.93 -10.82 13.75
CA GLY A 94 -10.74 -9.88 14.86
C GLY A 94 -11.43 -8.51 14.70
N ARG A 95 -12.06 -8.22 13.56
CA ARG A 95 -12.74 -6.91 13.32
C ARG A 95 -14.19 -6.89 13.78
N ARG A 96 -14.74 -8.03 14.19
CA ARG A 96 -16.09 -8.11 14.72
C ARG A 96 -16.06 -7.58 16.15
N ALA A 97 -16.94 -6.62 16.46
CA ALA A 97 -17.13 -6.18 17.84
C ALA A 97 -17.57 -7.38 18.70
N GLU A 98 -16.95 -7.56 19.86
CA GLU A 98 -17.32 -8.61 20.82
C GLU A 98 -18.83 -8.50 21.13
N GLY A 99 -19.56 -9.60 20.95
CA GLY A 99 -21.01 -9.66 21.18
C GLY A 99 -21.91 -9.37 19.97
N ARG A 100 -21.36 -9.00 18.81
CA ARG A 100 -22.14 -8.86 17.57
C ARG A 100 -22.54 -10.24 17.02
N SER A 101 -23.83 -10.42 16.73
CA SER A 101 -24.34 -11.69 16.21
C SER A 101 -23.83 -12.01 14.80
N GLU A 102 -23.69 -13.32 14.52
CA GLU A 102 -23.33 -13.86 13.20
C GLU A 102 -24.54 -14.19 12.33
N ASP A 103 -25.70 -14.40 12.95
CA ASP A 103 -26.96 -14.67 12.25
C ASP A 103 -27.57 -13.35 11.76
N PRO A 104 -27.84 -13.20 10.44
CA PRO A 104 -28.34 -11.96 9.84
C PRO A 104 -29.63 -11.46 10.48
N ASP A 105 -30.54 -12.34 10.88
CA ASP A 105 -31.85 -11.95 11.42
C ASP A 105 -31.66 -11.30 12.81
N THR A 106 -30.86 -11.93 13.66
CA THR A 106 -30.52 -11.38 14.98
C THR A 106 -29.59 -10.17 14.92
N LEU A 107 -28.78 -10.04 13.86
CA LEU A 107 -27.94 -8.87 13.63
C LEU A 107 -28.78 -7.63 13.31
N GLU A 108 -29.84 -7.78 12.51
CA GLU A 108 -30.75 -6.69 12.18
C GLU A 108 -31.47 -6.16 13.43
N GLU A 109 -31.92 -7.06 14.30
CA GLU A 109 -32.51 -6.71 15.59
C GLU A 109 -31.51 -5.97 16.51
N GLN A 110 -30.26 -6.45 16.60
CA GLN A 110 -29.21 -5.78 17.38
C GLN A 110 -28.88 -4.38 16.85
N LEU A 111 -28.86 -4.20 15.53
CA LEU A 111 -28.63 -2.90 14.90
C LEU A 111 -29.77 -1.93 15.20
N GLN A 112 -31.01 -2.40 15.10
CA GLN A 112 -32.19 -1.60 15.39
C GLN A 112 -32.24 -1.18 16.87
N SER A 113 -32.03 -2.12 17.80
CA SER A 113 -32.06 -1.84 19.24
C SER A 113 -30.93 -0.89 19.66
N GLY A 114 -29.71 -1.08 19.17
CA GLY A 114 -28.60 -0.19 19.49
C GLY A 114 -28.76 1.23 18.92
N LEU A 115 -29.49 1.37 17.81
CA LEU A 115 -29.82 2.65 17.22
C LEU A 115 -30.91 3.39 18.03
N GLU A 116 -31.90 2.66 18.54
CA GLU A 116 -32.97 3.21 19.39
C GLU A 116 -32.44 3.74 20.73
N ASP A 117 -31.46 3.06 21.34
CA ASP A 117 -30.85 3.47 22.62
C ASP A 117 -29.81 4.61 22.48
N SER A 118 -29.27 4.83 21.28
CA SER A 118 -28.21 5.83 21.03
C SER A 118 -28.74 7.25 20.78
N PHE A 119 -30.04 7.41 20.59
CA PHE A 119 -30.65 8.72 20.39
C PHE A 119 -31.58 9.08 21.56
N PRO A 120 -31.15 9.94 22.49
CA PRO A 120 -32.10 10.55 23.42
C PRO A 120 -33.19 11.27 22.61
N ALA A 121 -34.47 11.07 22.94
CA ALA A 121 -35.58 11.83 22.37
C ALA A 121 -35.49 13.36 22.60
N SER A 122 -34.48 13.80 23.37
CA SER A 122 -34.02 15.18 23.46
C SER A 122 -32.72 15.28 22.69
N ASP A 123 -32.76 15.89 21.50
CA ASP A 123 -31.54 16.39 20.86
C ASP A 123 -30.71 17.09 21.95
N PRO A 124 -29.40 16.78 22.10
CA PRO A 124 -28.57 17.55 23.00
C PRO A 124 -28.76 19.03 22.64
N PRO A 125 -28.92 19.94 23.62
CA PRO A 125 -29.20 21.33 23.33
C PRO A 125 -28.19 21.81 22.30
N ALA A 126 -28.69 22.22 21.13
CA ALA A 126 -27.85 22.69 20.04
C ALA A 126 -26.99 23.83 20.62
N VAL A 127 -25.68 23.60 20.70
CA VAL A 127 -24.75 24.62 21.14
C VAL A 127 -24.77 25.69 20.05
N VAL A 128 -25.54 26.74 20.28
CA VAL A 128 -25.44 27.99 19.52
C VAL A 128 -24.11 28.60 19.91
N SER A 129 -23.04 28.23 19.20
CA SER A 129 -21.77 28.93 19.29
C SER A 129 -22.01 30.40 18.98
N THR A 130 -21.81 31.23 19.99
CA THR A 130 -21.93 32.68 19.92
C THR A 130 -20.91 33.23 18.90
N ALA A 131 -21.46 34.01 17.96
CA ALA A 131 -20.82 34.94 17.03
C ALA A 131 -19.28 34.90 16.91
N ILE A 132 -18.77 34.10 15.97
CA ILE A 132 -17.57 34.49 15.23
C ILE A 132 -18.05 35.33 14.05
N THR A 133 -17.75 36.63 14.08
CA THR A 133 -17.97 37.55 12.95
C THR A 133 -17.03 37.17 11.80
N GLY A 134 -17.51 36.27 10.94
CA GLY A 134 -16.78 35.84 9.74
C GLY A 134 -17.70 35.06 8.81
N GLY A 135 -18.38 35.79 7.91
CA GLY A 135 -19.06 35.34 6.69
C GLY A 135 -19.59 33.91 6.67
N SER A 136 -20.89 33.74 6.89
CA SER A 136 -21.64 32.51 6.65
C SER A 136 -21.34 31.96 5.24
N LYS A 137 -20.56 30.89 5.15
CA LYS A 137 -20.54 30.06 3.95
C LYS A 137 -21.78 29.18 4.01
N ASP A 138 -22.62 29.31 2.99
CA ASP A 138 -23.80 28.46 2.81
C ASP A 138 -23.33 27.00 2.80
N ILE A 139 -23.69 26.25 3.84
CA ILE A 139 -23.34 24.84 3.96
C ILE A 139 -24.28 24.09 3.02
N VAL A 140 -23.76 23.71 1.86
CA VAL A 140 -24.49 22.95 0.86
C VAL A 140 -24.43 21.46 1.23
N GLY A 141 -25.59 20.83 1.39
CA GLY A 141 -25.70 19.40 1.70
C GLY A 141 -25.06 18.50 0.65
N THR A 142 -24.60 17.32 1.07
CA THR A 142 -23.85 16.35 0.24
C THR A 142 -24.60 15.97 -1.05
N ASP A 143 -25.91 15.81 -0.99
CA ASP A 143 -26.74 15.46 -2.14
C ASP A 143 -26.73 16.53 -3.23
N GLU A 144 -26.75 17.80 -2.83
CA GLU A 144 -26.71 18.94 -3.75
C GLU A 144 -25.31 19.07 -4.39
N VAL A 145 -24.24 18.73 -3.66
CA VAL A 145 -22.89 18.65 -4.22
C VAL A 145 -22.78 17.52 -5.26
N LEU A 146 -23.35 16.35 -4.96
CA LEU A 146 -23.36 15.20 -5.87
C LEU A 146 -24.17 15.48 -7.14
N ARG A 147 -25.33 16.15 -7.01
CA ARG A 147 -26.16 16.57 -8.14
C ARG A 147 -25.41 17.52 -9.07
N ARG A 148 -24.79 18.57 -8.50
CA ARG A 148 -23.99 19.54 -9.28
C ARG A 148 -22.82 18.89 -10.01
N LYS A 149 -22.17 17.91 -9.38
CA LYS A 149 -21.06 17.17 -9.99
C LYS A 149 -21.53 16.34 -11.20
N LYS A 150 -22.68 15.67 -11.09
CA LYS A 150 -23.29 14.90 -12.21
C LYS A 150 -23.66 15.81 -13.39
N GLU A 151 -24.28 16.95 -13.12
CA GLU A 151 -24.66 17.93 -14.15
C GLU A 151 -23.43 18.55 -14.82
N ALA A 152 -22.38 18.84 -14.06
CA ALA A 152 -21.12 19.35 -14.61
C ALA A 152 -20.38 18.33 -15.48
N SER A 153 -20.46 17.02 -15.15
CA SER A 153 -19.90 15.97 -16.01
C SER A 153 -20.66 15.81 -17.32
N ALA A 154 -22.00 15.86 -17.29
CA ALA A 154 -22.82 15.75 -18.51
C ALA A 154 -22.54 16.89 -19.50
N ARG A 155 -22.48 18.14 -19.00
CA ARG A 155 -22.16 19.31 -19.83
C ARG A 155 -20.75 19.30 -20.41
N ARG A 156 -19.81 18.59 -19.79
CA ARG A 156 -18.45 18.43 -20.33
C ARG A 156 -18.39 17.38 -21.43
N GLN A 157 -19.20 16.33 -21.35
CA GLN A 157 -19.33 15.31 -22.39
C GLN A 157 -20.00 15.88 -23.65
N GLU A 158 -21.08 16.65 -23.50
CA GLU A 158 -21.75 17.31 -24.63
C GLU A 158 -20.85 18.30 -25.38
N LYS A 159 -19.90 18.94 -24.69
CA LYS A 159 -18.90 19.85 -25.31
C LYS A 159 -17.72 19.14 -25.98
N GLN A 160 -17.54 17.84 -25.74
CA GLN A 160 -16.50 17.04 -26.41
C GLN A 160 -17.03 16.32 -27.66
N GLU A 161 -18.35 16.29 -27.86
CA GLU A 161 -19.03 15.64 -28.99
C GLU A 161 -19.59 16.63 -30.04
N SER A 162 -19.29 17.94 -29.92
CA SER A 162 -19.47 18.97 -30.96
C SER A 162 -18.12 19.52 -31.43
#